data_AF-A0A1G3M748-F1
#
_entry.id   AF-A0A1G3M748-F1
#
_cell.length_a   1.000
_cell.length_b   1.000
_cell.length_c   1.000
_cell.angle_alpha   90.00
_cell.angle_beta   90.00
_cell.angle_gamma   90.00
#
_symmetry.space_group_name_H-M   'P 1'
#
loop_
_entity.id
_entity.type
_entity.pdbx_description
1 polymer ?
#
loop_
_entity_poly.entity_id
_entity_poly.type
_entity_poly.pdbx_seq_one_letter_code
_entity_poly.pdbx_strand_id
1 'polypeptide(L)' 'MFPNDLLVYRAKLGLTQGEVAAETGIPRSRLSLWETGRGLPTLAEAQKLASLYGVAISQMWPDGKFLSLIGSV' A
#
# COMPACT_ATOMS: atom_id res chain seq x y z
N MET A 1 -2.24 -14.97 -1.87
CA MET A 1 -2.64 -13.65 -1.34
C MET A 1 -1.43 -13.04 -0.66
N PHE A 2 -1.18 -11.74 -0.83
CA PHE A 2 -0.11 -10.99 -0.18
C PHE A 2 -0.68 -10.21 1.01
N PRO A 3 -0.54 -10.71 2.25
CA PRO A 3 -1.04 -10.03 3.44
C PRO A 3 -0.41 -8.64 3.58
N ASN A 4 -1.20 -7.67 4.02
CA ASN A 4 -0.76 -6.29 4.23
C ASN A 4 -1.77 -5.56 5.12
N ASP A 5 -1.36 -4.40 5.61
CA ASP A 5 -2.14 -3.55 6.51
C ASP A 5 -2.63 -2.26 5.83
N LEU A 6 -2.65 -2.21 4.49
CA LEU A 6 -3.03 -0.99 3.75
C LEU A 6 -4.43 -0.50 4.11
N LEU A 7 -5.39 -1.42 4.24
CA LEU A 7 -6.76 -1.10 4.65
C LEU A 7 -6.78 -0.52 6.08
N VAL A 8 -5.95 -1.06 6.98
CA VAL A 8 -5.86 -0.61 8.38
C VAL A 8 -5.36 0.84 8.42
N TYR A 9 -4.27 1.16 7.72
CA TYR A 9 -3.76 2.54 7.70
C TYR A 9 -4.70 3.51 7.00
N ARG A 10 -5.32 3.08 5.89
CA ARG A 10 -6.34 3.90 5.23
C ARG A 10 -7.52 4.20 6.16
N ALA A 11 -8.03 3.19 6.87
CA ALA A 11 -9.16 3.34 7.79
C ALA A 11 -8.81 4.23 9.00
N LYS A 12 -7.57 4.17 9.52
CA LYS A 12 -7.09 5.07 10.58
C LYS A 12 -7.16 6.55 10.20
N LEU A 13 -6.99 6.86 8.92
CA LEU A 13 -7.11 8.22 8.40
C LEU A 13 -8.54 8.58 7.95
N GLY A 14 -9.49 7.65 8.04
CA GLY A 14 -10.87 7.87 7.58
C GLY A 14 -11.03 8.01 6.07
N LEU A 15 -10.02 7.62 5.28
CA LEU A 15 -10.01 7.81 3.83
C LEU A 15 -10.72 6.67 3.10
N THR A 16 -11.39 7.01 2.01
CA THR A 16 -11.85 6.09 0.98
C THR A 16 -10.70 5.73 0.02
N GLN A 17 -10.84 4.64 -0.73
CA GLN A 17 -9.89 4.33 -1.80
C GLN A 17 -9.87 5.40 -2.90
N GLY A 18 -10.97 6.14 -3.09
CA GLY A 18 -11.04 7.23 -4.07
C GLY A 18 -10.20 8.43 -3.63
N GLU A 19 -10.23 8.79 -2.35
CA GLU A 19 -9.41 9.86 -1.80
C GLU A 19 -7.92 9.49 -1.83
N VAL A 20 -7.56 8.27 -1.45
CA VAL A 20 -6.16 7.80 -1.59
C VAL A 20 -5.71 7.86 -3.05
N ALA A 21 -6.59 7.53 -4.00
CA ALA A 21 -6.28 7.62 -5.43
C ALA A 21 -6.03 9.07 -5.88
N ALA A 22 -6.86 10.00 -5.41
CA ALA A 22 -6.69 11.43 -5.70
C ALA A 22 -5.37 11.98 -5.13
N GLU A 23 -5.02 11.62 -3.90
CA GLU A 23 -3.81 12.11 -3.21
C GLU A 23 -2.52 11.52 -3.78
N THR A 24 -2.52 10.23 -4.14
CA THR A 24 -1.30 9.52 -4.57
C THR A 24 -1.13 9.46 -6.10
N GLY A 25 -2.20 9.75 -6.84
CA GLY A 25 -2.30 9.49 -8.27
C GLY A 25 -2.35 8.00 -8.63
N ILE A 26 -2.49 7.10 -7.65
CA ILE A 26 -2.59 5.67 -7.89
C ILE A 26 -4.04 5.31 -8.23
N PRO A 27 -4.31 4.58 -9.33
CA PRO A 27 -5.67 4.14 -9.64
C PRO A 27 -6.33 3.36 -8.49
N ARG A 28 -7.58 3.73 -8.16
CA ARG A 28 -8.38 3.04 -7.12
C ARG A 28 -8.47 1.52 -7.33
N SER A 29 -8.47 1.06 -8.59
CA SER A 29 -8.45 -0.36 -8.93
C SER A 29 -7.20 -1.09 -8.41
N ARG A 30 -6.03 -0.44 -8.45
CA ARG A 30 -4.77 -0.98 -7.89
C ARG A 30 -4.82 -1.03 -6.37
N LEU A 31 -5.34 0.01 -5.72
CA LEU A 31 -5.55 0.02 -4.26
C LEU A 31 -6.44 -1.13 -3.82
N SER A 32 -7.56 -1.37 -4.50
CA SER A 32 -8.46 -2.50 -4.23
C SER A 32 -7.76 -3.86 -4.41
N LEU A 33 -6.95 -4.01 -5.46
CA LEU A 33 -6.16 -5.22 -5.69
C LEU A 33 -5.18 -5.48 -4.53
N TRP A 34 -4.47 -4.44 -4.06
CA TRP A 34 -3.48 -4.58 -3.01
C TRP A 34 -4.10 -4.77 -1.63
N GLU A 35 -5.14 -4.01 -1.27
CA GLU A 35 -5.85 -4.19 0.02
C GLU A 35 -6.46 -5.59 0.16
N THR A 36 -6.78 -6.25 -0.96
CA THR A 36 -7.25 -7.65 -0.98
C THR A 36 -6.14 -8.67 -1.21
N GLY A 37 -4.87 -8.25 -1.15
CA GLY A 37 -3.70 -9.09 -1.32
C GLY A 37 -3.60 -9.81 -2.67
N ARG A 38 -4.27 -9.29 -3.70
CA ARG A 38 -4.29 -9.86 -5.06
C ARG A 38 -3.22 -9.25 -5.98
N GLY A 39 -2.29 -8.48 -5.43
CA GLY A 39 -1.14 -7.93 -6.14
C GLY A 39 -0.22 -7.18 -5.21
N LEU A 40 0.88 -6.66 -5.75
CA LEU A 40 1.84 -5.84 -5.03
C LEU A 40 2.05 -4.50 -5.75
N PRO A 41 2.28 -3.41 -5.01
CA PRO A 41 2.76 -2.16 -5.58
C PRO A 41 4.24 -2.27 -5.97
N THR A 42 4.67 -1.36 -6.85
CA THR A 42 6.09 -1.07 -7.04
C THR A 42 6.67 -0.36 -5.82
N LEU A 43 8.01 -0.27 -5.71
CA LEU A 43 8.66 0.48 -4.64
C LEU A 43 8.19 1.95 -4.60
N ALA A 44 8.07 2.59 -5.76
CA ALA A 44 7.62 3.98 -5.87
C ALA A 44 6.18 4.17 -5.39
N GLU A 45 5.27 3.25 -5.73
CA GLU A 45 3.88 3.28 -5.26
C GLU A 45 3.78 3.00 -3.75
N ALA A 46 4.57 2.06 -3.23
CA ALA A 46 4.64 1.82 -1.79
C ALA A 46 5.18 3.04 -1.05
N GLN A 47 6.15 3.76 -1.62
CA GLN A 47 6.68 4.99 -1.04
C GLN A 47 5.62 6.11 -0.98
N LYS A 48 4.77 6.23 -2.01
CA LYS A 48 3.64 7.18 -2.01
C LYS A 48 2.64 6.85 -0.91
N LEU A 49 2.27 5.59 -0.76
CA LEU A 49 1.36 5.14 0.30
C LEU A 49 1.96 5.34 1.69
N ALA A 50 3.24 5.00 1.87
CA ALA A 50 4.00 5.24 3.09
C ALA A 50 3.97 6.72 3.49
N SER A 51 4.22 7.61 2.52
CA SER A 51 4.18 9.05 2.75
C SER A 51 2.79 9.55 3.11
N LEU A 52 1.74 9.07 2.43
CA LEU A 52 0.35 9.47 2.73
C LEU A 52 -0.07 8.98 4.12
N TYR A 53 0.30 7.75 4.47
CA TYR A 53 -0.09 7.12 5.74
C TYR A 53 0.80 7.50 6.92
N GLY A 54 1.92 8.20 6.68
CA GLY A 54 2.85 8.63 7.73
C GLY A 54 3.58 7.46 8.41
N VAL A 55 3.83 6.37 7.67
CA VAL A 55 4.45 5.14 8.21
C VAL A 55 5.55 4.62 7.29
N ALA A 56 6.42 3.77 7.82
CA ALA A 56 7.41 3.08 7.01
C ALA A 56 6.76 1.97 6.15
N ILE A 57 7.38 1.65 5.01
CA ILE A 57 6.93 0.56 4.12
C ILE A 57 6.83 -0.78 4.87
N SER A 58 7.78 -1.08 5.75
CA SER A 58 7.78 -2.31 6.56
C SER A 58 6.57 -2.42 7.48
N GLN A 59 5.97 -1.31 7.90
CA GLN A 59 4.77 -1.31 8.73
C GLN A 59 3.50 -1.65 7.95
N MET A 60 3.50 -1.47 6.62
CA MET A 60 2.38 -1.84 5.74
C MET A 60 2.43 -3.31 5.30
N TRP A 61 3.61 -3.93 5.32
CA TRP A 61 3.83 -5.35 5.02
C TRP A 61 4.67 -6.01 6.13
N PRO A 62 4.02 -6.38 7.25
CA PRO A 62 4.71 -6.79 8.47
C PRO A 62 5.45 -8.14 8.37
N ASP A 63 5.14 -8.97 7.37
CA ASP A 63 5.84 -10.25 7.17
C ASP A 63 7.23 -10.09 6.51
N GLY A 64 7.65 -8.85 6.19
CA GLY A 64 8.92 -8.53 5.57
C GLY A 64 9.08 -9.04 4.13
N LYS A 65 8.09 -9.78 3.60
CA LYS A 65 8.17 -10.39 2.27
C LYS A 65 8.14 -9.34 1.17
N PHE A 66 7.46 -8.22 1.40
CA PHE A 66 7.39 -7.14 0.42
C PHE A 66 8.78 -6.70 -0.04
N LEU A 67 9.67 -6.29 0.88
CA LEU A 67 11.01 -5.82 0.55
C LEU A 67 11.85 -6.90 -0.12
N SER A 68 11.68 -8.18 0.25
CA SER A 68 12.37 -9.29 -0.43
C SER A 68 11.91 -9.50 -1.88
N LEU A 69 10.62 -9.23 -2.17
CA LEU A 69 10.01 -9.43 -3.49
C LEU A 69 10.28 -8.27 -4.43
N ILE A 70 10.37 -7.04 -3.91
CA ILE A 70 10.59 -5.83 -4.71
C ILE A 70 12.04 -5.31 -4.67
N GLY A 71 12.89 -5.85 -3.79
CA GLY A 71 14.29 -5.45 -3.62
C GLY A 71 15.31 -6.37 -4.30
N SER A 72 14.86 -7.39 -5.04
CA SER A 72 15.73 -8.24 -5.87
C SER A 72 15.94 -7.67 -7.29
N VAL A 73 15.83 -6.35 -7.47
CA VAL A 73 16.09 -5.66 -8.74
C VAL A 73 17.52 -5.15 -8.78
#